data_AF-A0A7L9UNQ7-F1
#
_entry.id   AF-A0A7L9UNQ7-F1
#
_cell.length_a   1.000
_cell.length_b   1.000
_cell.length_c   1.000
_cell.angle_alpha   90.00
_cell.angle_beta   90.00
_cell.angle_gamma   90.00
#
_symmetry.space_group_name_H-M   'P 1'
#
loop_
_entity.id
_entity.type
_entity.pdbx_description
1 polymer ?
#
loop_
_entity_poly.entity_id
_entity_poly.type
_entity_poly.pdbx_seq_one_letter_code
_entity_poly.pdbx_strand_id
1 'polypeptide(L)'
;MSETSSGWQRTTIDSAQAAAHPETAQAVARIKVLRQTIDNIDSAAIALLAERFKATSQVGVLKANAGFAPEDTKREDYQIERLHRIAIDAGLDPEIAEMYREFVVTEAKKRHQRIADAGGDPGVPTYSPDSPAANGHLSDIRL
;
A
#
# COMPACT_ATOMS: atom_id res chain seq x y z
N MET A 1 -2.00 -11.89 44.21
CA MET A 1 -2.79 -12.11 42.98
C MET A 1 -1.80 -12.09 41.84
N SER A 2 -1.48 -13.27 41.30
CA SER A 2 -0.48 -13.47 40.25
C SER A 2 -1.00 -12.94 38.92
N GLU A 3 -0.33 -11.94 38.36
CA GLU A 3 -0.51 -11.51 36.98
C GLU A 3 -0.10 -12.66 36.06
N THR A 4 -1.07 -13.23 35.35
CA THR A 4 -0.79 -14.10 34.22
C THR A 4 -0.26 -13.24 33.09
N SER A 5 1.06 -13.10 33.04
CA SER A 5 1.80 -12.73 31.85
C SER A 5 1.33 -13.66 30.73
N SER A 6 0.49 -13.13 29.83
CA SER A 6 0.11 -13.80 28.58
C SER A 6 1.33 -13.81 27.67
N GLY A 7 2.27 -14.68 28.02
CA GLY A 7 3.45 -15.03 27.24
C GLY A 7 3.00 -15.71 25.97
N TRP A 8 2.68 -14.91 24.95
CA TRP A 8 2.87 -15.34 23.58
C TRP A 8 4.38 -15.56 23.46
N GLN A 9 4.82 -16.79 23.71
CA GLN A 9 6.21 -17.15 23.66
C GLN A 9 6.76 -16.72 22.30
N ARG A 10 7.84 -15.94 22.32
CA ARG A 10 8.51 -15.43 21.14
C ARG A 10 9.15 -16.63 20.43
N THR A 11 8.40 -17.28 19.55
CA THR A 11 8.87 -18.45 18.80
C THR A 11 9.27 -18.03 17.39
N THR A 12 10.53 -18.29 17.03
CA THR A 12 11.04 -18.04 15.69
C THR A 12 10.75 -19.24 14.80
N ILE A 13 9.79 -19.10 13.90
CA ILE A 13 9.44 -20.19 12.96
C ILE A 13 10.52 -20.28 11.87
N ASP A 14 11.52 -21.15 12.08
CA ASP A 14 12.65 -21.36 11.19
C ASP A 14 12.95 -22.86 10.92
N SER A 15 13.86 -23.11 9.97
CA SER A 15 14.25 -24.47 9.58
C SER A 15 14.97 -25.25 10.69
N ALA A 16 15.65 -24.56 11.61
CA ALA A 16 16.39 -25.22 12.69
C ALA A 16 15.41 -25.83 13.70
N GLN A 17 14.30 -25.15 13.96
CA GLN A 17 13.23 -25.67 14.82
C GLN A 17 12.48 -26.84 14.16
N ALA A 18 12.29 -26.81 12.84
CA ALA A 18 11.74 -27.95 12.09
C ALA A 18 12.64 -29.21 12.14
N ALA A 19 13.96 -29.03 12.15
CA ALA A 19 14.91 -30.15 12.26
C ALA A 19 14.89 -30.80 13.65
N ALA A 20 14.60 -30.02 14.70
CA ALA A 20 14.47 -30.49 16.07
C ALA A 20 13.12 -31.16 16.37
N HIS A 21 12.06 -30.78 15.64
CA HIS A 21 10.68 -31.19 15.87
C HIS A 21 10.00 -31.66 14.57
N PRO A 22 10.22 -32.92 14.14
CA PRO A 22 9.65 -33.46 12.91
C PRO A 22 8.13 -33.33 12.79
N GLU A 23 7.40 -33.34 13.92
CA GLU A 23 5.96 -33.12 14.01
C GLU A 23 5.53 -31.71 13.57
N THR A 24 6.43 -30.73 13.66
CA THR A 24 6.19 -29.34 13.24
C THR A 24 6.80 -28.98 11.89
N ALA A 25 7.67 -29.84 11.34
CA ALA A 25 8.44 -29.55 10.13
C ALA A 25 7.55 -29.22 8.92
N GLN A 26 6.43 -29.94 8.75
CA GLN A 26 5.47 -29.67 7.69
C GLN A 26 4.80 -28.29 7.84
N ALA A 27 4.45 -27.92 9.08
CA ALA A 27 3.86 -26.61 9.37
C ALA A 27 4.88 -25.49 9.09
N VAL A 28 6.14 -25.64 9.51
CA VAL A 28 7.22 -24.68 9.23
C VAL A 28 7.40 -24.49 7.72
N ALA A 29 7.45 -25.57 6.94
CA ALA A 29 7.60 -25.49 5.49
C ALA A 29 6.43 -24.73 4.83
N ARG A 30 5.19 -25.01 5.25
CA ARG A 30 4.00 -24.33 4.71
C ARG A 30 3.96 -22.85 5.11
N ILE A 31 4.35 -22.52 6.34
CA ILE A 31 4.45 -21.12 6.81
C ILE A 31 5.49 -20.36 6.00
N LYS A 32 6.64 -20.96 5.67
CA LYS A 32 7.66 -20.32 4.82
C LYS A 32 7.13 -19.98 3.43
N VAL A 33 6.42 -20.91 2.80
CA VAL A 33 5.79 -20.64 1.49
C VAL A 33 4.77 -19.49 1.59
N LEU A 34 3.93 -19.49 2.61
CA LEU A 34 2.95 -18.42 2.82
C LEU A 34 3.62 -17.07 3.08
N ARG A 35 4.72 -17.02 3.84
CA ARG A 35 5.50 -15.79 4.07
C ARG A 35 6.08 -15.25 2.78
N GLN A 36 6.61 -16.11 1.90
CA GLN A 36 7.07 -15.66 0.60
C GLN A 36 5.95 -15.04 -0.24
N THR A 37 4.73 -15.61 -0.17
CA THR A 37 3.55 -15.00 -0.81
C THR A 37 3.22 -13.63 -0.20
N ILE A 38 3.27 -13.50 1.13
CA ILE A 38 3.04 -12.22 1.83
C ILE A 38 4.07 -11.17 1.39
N ASP A 39 5.36 -11.52 1.40
CA ASP A 39 6.43 -10.59 1.01
C ASP A 39 6.26 -10.08 -0.43
N ASN A 40 5.77 -10.94 -1.34
CA ASN A 40 5.48 -10.57 -2.72
C ASN A 40 4.28 -9.63 -2.82
N ILE A 41 3.21 -9.89 -2.06
CA ILE A 41 2.02 -9.02 -2.01
C ILE A 41 2.41 -7.65 -1.44
N ASP A 42 3.19 -7.61 -0.37
CA ASP A 42 3.64 -6.38 0.27
C ASP A 42 4.49 -5.54 -0.69
N SER A 43 5.40 -6.19 -1.42
CA SER A 43 6.20 -5.53 -2.45
C SER A 43 5.34 -4.89 -3.55
N ALA A 44 4.32 -5.61 -4.02
CA ALA A 44 3.38 -5.10 -5.02
C ALA A 44 2.52 -3.94 -4.47
N ALA A 45 2.04 -4.06 -3.23
CA ALA A 45 1.24 -3.03 -2.57
C ALA A 45 2.02 -1.72 -2.43
N ILE A 46 3.29 -1.79 -2.02
CA ILE A 46 4.16 -0.61 -1.90
C ILE A 46 4.42 0.03 -3.28
N ALA A 47 4.68 -0.77 -4.31
CA ALA A 47 4.87 -0.24 -5.67
C ALA A 47 3.62 0.48 -6.20
N LEU A 48 2.44 -0.13 -6.01
CA LEU A 48 1.16 0.47 -6.43
C LEU A 48 0.84 1.75 -5.64
N LEU A 49 1.13 1.79 -4.34
CA LEU A 49 0.98 2.99 -3.52
C LEU A 49 1.88 4.12 -4.02
N ALA A 50 3.13 3.83 -4.38
CA ALA A 50 4.05 4.83 -4.92
C ALA A 50 3.50 5.45 -6.21
N GLU A 51 3.01 4.63 -7.15
CA GLU A 51 2.38 5.13 -8.38
C GLU A 51 1.11 5.93 -8.10
N ARG A 52 0.28 5.48 -7.16
CA ARG A 52 -0.92 6.22 -6.74
C ARG A 52 -0.57 7.61 -6.19
N PHE A 53 0.49 7.73 -5.38
CA PHE A 53 0.92 9.03 -4.84
C PHE A 53 1.53 9.96 -5.90
N LYS A 54 2.20 9.42 -6.92
CA LYS A 54 2.63 10.21 -8.09
C LYS A 54 1.42 10.81 -8.79
N ALA A 55 0.40 10.00 -9.07
CA ALA A 55 -0.83 10.44 -9.73
C ALA A 55 -1.57 11.51 -8.91
N THR A 56 -1.74 11.32 -7.59
CA THR A 56 -2.41 12.34 -6.76
C THR A 56 -1.64 13.66 -6.74
N SER A 57 -0.30 13.61 -6.80
CA SER A 57 0.53 14.82 -6.84
C SER A 57 0.35 15.59 -8.15
N GLN A 58 0.29 14.89 -9.28
CA GLN A 58 -0.04 15.51 -10.57
C GLN A 58 -1.44 16.13 -10.56
N VAL A 59 -2.44 15.44 -9.98
CA VAL A 59 -3.79 15.99 -9.80
C VAL A 59 -3.75 17.26 -8.94
N GLY A 60 -2.97 17.26 -7.85
CA GLY A 60 -2.78 18.44 -6.99
C GLY A 60 -2.20 19.64 -7.75
N VAL A 61 -1.16 19.43 -8.56
CA VAL A 61 -0.56 20.47 -9.41
C VAL A 61 -1.57 21.01 -10.43
N LEU A 62 -2.30 20.13 -11.11
CA LEU A 62 -3.32 20.53 -12.09
C LEU A 62 -4.44 21.34 -11.43
N LYS A 63 -4.92 20.91 -10.25
CA LYS A 63 -5.92 21.64 -9.49
C LYS A 63 -5.42 23.03 -9.09
N ALA A 64 -4.20 23.15 -8.58
CA ALA A 64 -3.61 24.41 -8.19
C ALA A 64 -3.48 25.37 -9.39
N ASN A 65 -2.96 24.88 -10.53
CA ASN A 65 -2.79 25.68 -11.74
C ASN A 65 -4.12 26.16 -12.34
N ALA A 66 -5.17 25.35 -12.22
CA ALA A 66 -6.52 25.69 -12.71
C ALA A 66 -7.39 26.44 -11.68
N GLY A 67 -6.88 26.71 -10.47
CA GLY A 67 -7.64 27.39 -9.40
C GLY A 67 -8.77 26.55 -8.80
N PHE A 68 -8.73 25.23 -8.93
CA PHE A 68 -9.72 24.34 -8.32
C PHE A 68 -9.50 24.18 -6.82
N ALA A 69 -10.59 23.97 -6.09
CA ALA A 69 -10.53 23.59 -4.69
C ALA A 69 -9.81 22.23 -4.53
N PRO A 70 -9.02 22.05 -3.45
CA PRO A 70 -8.41 20.75 -3.15
C PRO A 70 -9.44 19.63 -2.97
N GLU A 71 -10.56 19.96 -2.34
CA GLU A 71 -11.67 19.03 -2.03
C GLU A 71 -12.63 18.87 -3.22
N ASP A 72 -13.08 17.62 -3.43
CA ASP A 72 -14.10 17.26 -4.42
C ASP A 72 -15.02 16.21 -3.79
N THR A 73 -16.03 16.68 -3.08
CA THR A 73 -16.93 15.83 -2.26
C THR A 73 -17.63 14.75 -3.07
N LYS A 74 -18.11 15.06 -4.28
CA LYS A 74 -18.73 14.08 -5.18
C LYS A 74 -17.75 12.97 -5.57
N ARG A 75 -16.49 13.33 -5.84
CA ARG A 75 -15.44 12.35 -6.14
C ARG A 75 -15.06 11.52 -4.92
N GLU A 76 -15.15 12.10 -3.73
CA GLU A 76 -14.88 11.43 -2.46
C GLU A 76 -15.95 10.38 -2.13
N ASP A 77 -17.23 10.70 -2.29
CA ASP A 77 -18.36 9.80 -2.06
C ASP A 77 -18.30 8.58 -2.99
N TYR A 78 -18.12 8.83 -4.30
CA TYR A 78 -17.99 7.76 -5.30
C TYR A 78 -16.83 6.81 -5.02
N GLN A 79 -15.71 7.34 -4.48
CA GLN A 79 -14.56 6.51 -4.15
C GLN A 79 -14.85 5.54 -3.00
N ILE A 80 -15.60 5.97 -1.99
CA ILE A 80 -15.99 5.12 -0.85
C ILE A 80 -16.88 3.99 -1.34
N GLU A 81 -17.97 4.31 -2.05
CA GLU A 81 -18.89 3.30 -2.58
C GLU A 81 -18.18 2.29 -3.48
N ARG A 82 -17.26 2.76 -4.33
CA ARG A 82 -16.50 1.88 -5.21
C ARG A 82 -15.54 0.99 -4.43
N LEU A 83 -14.87 1.49 -3.39
CA LEU A 83 -13.98 0.70 -2.56
C LEU A 83 -14.73 -0.36 -1.76
N HIS A 84 -15.95 -0.07 -1.27
CA HIS A 84 -16.77 -1.06 -0.58
C HIS A 84 -17.14 -2.22 -1.49
N ARG A 85 -17.55 -1.93 -2.73
CA ARG A 85 -17.84 -2.97 -3.72
C ARG A 85 -16.62 -3.85 -3.99
N ILE A 86 -15.45 -3.23 -4.21
CA ILE A 86 -14.20 -3.97 -4.43
C ILE A 86 -13.83 -4.83 -3.21
N ALA A 87 -14.03 -4.32 -2.00
CA ALA A 87 -13.75 -5.06 -0.78
C ALA A 87 -14.65 -6.30 -0.67
N ILE A 88 -15.96 -6.14 -0.84
CA ILE A 88 -16.94 -7.23 -0.82
C ILE A 88 -16.61 -8.28 -1.87
N ASP A 89 -16.36 -7.86 -3.11
CA ASP A 89 -16.04 -8.76 -4.22
C ASP A 89 -14.74 -9.55 -3.97
N ALA A 90 -13.79 -8.96 -3.23
CA ALA A 90 -12.53 -9.59 -2.85
C ALA A 90 -12.59 -10.40 -1.54
N GLY A 91 -13.74 -10.42 -0.84
CA GLY A 91 -13.86 -11.05 0.49
C GLY A 91 -13.12 -10.30 1.60
N LEU A 92 -12.88 -9.01 1.42
CA LEU A 92 -12.28 -8.10 2.40
C LEU A 92 -13.38 -7.30 3.11
N ASP A 93 -13.20 -7.08 4.41
CA ASP A 93 -14.07 -6.20 5.19
C ASP A 93 -14.08 -4.77 4.61
N PRO A 94 -15.25 -4.19 4.25
CA PRO A 94 -15.35 -2.81 3.79
C PRO A 94 -14.69 -1.80 4.73
N GLU A 95 -14.72 -2.01 6.05
CA GLU A 95 -14.06 -1.12 7.02
C GLU A 95 -12.54 -1.06 6.79
N ILE A 96 -11.92 -2.14 6.35
CA ILE A 96 -10.49 -2.15 5.99
C ILE A 96 -10.24 -1.28 4.75
N ALA A 97 -11.15 -1.30 3.78
CA ALA A 97 -11.04 -0.47 2.59
C ALA A 97 -11.26 1.03 2.92
N GLU A 98 -12.13 1.35 3.88
CA GLU A 98 -12.28 2.70 4.43
C GLU A 98 -11.01 3.18 5.13
N MET A 99 -10.44 2.37 6.03
CA MET A 99 -9.18 2.69 6.72
C MET A 99 -8.04 2.93 5.73
N TYR A 100 -7.93 2.09 4.70
CA TYR A 100 -6.97 2.29 3.62
C TYR A 100 -7.20 3.61 2.89
N ARG A 101 -8.45 3.94 2.53
CA ARG A 101 -8.79 5.22 1.89
C ARG A 101 -8.37 6.40 2.76
N GLU A 102 -8.72 6.37 4.04
CA GLU A 102 -8.41 7.44 4.99
C GLU A 102 -6.90 7.67 5.09
N PHE A 103 -6.13 6.59 5.22
CA PHE A 103 -4.67 6.64 5.21
C PHE A 103 -4.16 7.33 3.93
N VAL A 104 -4.56 6.85 2.76
CA VAL A 104 -3.98 7.36 1.51
C VAL A 104 -4.41 8.80 1.22
N VAL A 105 -5.65 9.18 1.50
CA VAL A 105 -6.13 10.56 1.30
C VAL A 105 -5.39 11.51 2.24
N THR A 106 -5.24 11.13 3.51
CA THR A 106 -4.53 11.93 4.51
C THR A 106 -3.08 12.16 4.12
N GLU A 107 -2.36 11.11 3.73
CA GLU A 107 -0.95 11.23 3.33
C GLU A 107 -0.78 11.98 2.01
N ALA A 108 -1.72 11.87 1.06
CA ALA A 108 -1.69 12.64 -0.18
C ALA A 108 -1.83 14.15 0.09
N LYS A 109 -2.77 14.55 0.96
CA LYS A 109 -2.94 15.95 1.37
C LYS A 109 -1.69 16.50 2.04
N LYS A 110 -1.10 15.77 3.00
CA LYS A 110 0.17 16.16 3.65
C LYS A 110 1.32 16.32 2.66
N ARG A 111 1.40 15.43 1.66
CA ARG A 111 2.43 15.47 0.62
C ARG A 111 2.29 16.71 -0.27
N HIS A 112 1.07 17.06 -0.68
CA HIS A 112 0.83 18.26 -1.47
C HIS A 112 1.23 19.53 -0.70
N GLN A 113 0.94 19.58 0.60
CA GLN A 113 1.38 20.69 1.45
C GLN A 113 2.91 20.81 1.45
N ARG A 114 3.63 19.71 1.67
CA ARG A 114 5.11 19.72 1.63
C ARG A 114 5.68 20.17 0.28
N ILE A 115 5.07 19.76 -0.83
CA ILE A 115 5.52 20.16 -2.17
C ILE A 115 5.28 21.66 -2.39
N ALA A 116 4.14 22.18 -1.95
CA ALA A 116 3.84 23.61 -2.01
C ALA A 116 4.83 24.43 -1.18
N ASP A 117 5.19 23.94 0.02
CA ASP A 117 6.13 24.62 0.93
C ASP A 117 7.59 24.55 0.44
N ALA A 118 7.98 23.43 -0.19
CA ALA A 118 9.36 23.17 -0.63
C ALA A 118 9.65 23.60 -2.08
N GLY A 119 8.64 24.01 -2.86
CA GLY A 119 8.79 24.36 -4.27
C GLY A 119 9.11 23.18 -5.20
N GLY A 120 8.90 21.94 -4.73
CA GLY A 120 9.25 20.71 -5.46
C GLY A 120 9.09 19.46 -4.58
N ASP A 121 9.09 18.27 -5.22
CA ASP A 121 8.83 16.99 -4.54
C ASP A 121 10.11 16.29 -4.09
N PRO A 122 10.40 16.19 -2.76
CA PRO A 122 11.61 15.56 -2.27
C PRO A 122 11.60 14.02 -2.33
N GLY A 123 10.50 13.38 -2.74
CA GLY A 123 10.32 11.92 -2.65
C GLY A 123 10.03 11.19 -3.96
N VAL A 124 10.00 11.86 -5.11
CA VAL A 124 9.84 11.24 -6.43
C VAL A 124 10.93 11.79 -7.34
N PRO A 125 11.74 10.93 -8.01
CA PRO A 125 12.63 11.38 -9.07
C PRO A 125 11.79 12.17 -10.08
N THR A 126 12.14 13.42 -10.32
CA THR A 126 11.39 14.31 -11.21
C THR A 126 11.22 13.64 -12.57
N TYR A 127 9.98 13.24 -12.89
CA TYR A 127 9.64 12.71 -14.20
C TYR A 127 9.71 13.87 -15.19
N SER A 128 10.80 13.95 -15.95
CA SER A 128 10.89 14.82 -17.12
C SER A 128 10.21 14.11 -18.30
N PRO A 129 9.24 14.74 -18.99
CA PRO A 129 8.58 14.14 -20.15
C PRO A 129 9.53 13.88 -21.33
N ASP A 130 10.75 14.44 -21.30
CA ASP A 130 11.79 14.24 -22.33
C ASP A 130 12.83 13.16 -21.96
N SER A 131 12.60 12.37 -20.90
CA SER A 131 13.55 11.34 -20.48
C SER A 131 13.37 10.04 -21.29
N PRO A 132 14.43 9.48 -21.92
CA PRO A 132 14.33 8.31 -22.82
C PRO A 132 13.97 6.99 -22.11
N ALA A 133 13.79 6.99 -20.79
CA ALA A 133 13.43 5.82 -19.99
C ALA A 133 11.92 5.47 -20.00
N ALA A 134 11.07 6.26 -20.67
CA ALA A 134 9.61 6.13 -20.61
C ALA A 134 9.00 5.01 -21.50
N ASN A 135 9.80 4.29 -22.30
CA ASN A 135 9.33 3.19 -23.15
C ASN A 135 9.55 1.81 -22.52
N GLY A 136 9.05 1.61 -21.29
CA GLY A 136 8.92 0.30 -20.66
C GLY A 136 7.46 -0.11 -20.63
N HIS A 137 7.00 -0.84 -21.65
CA HIS A 137 5.63 -1.31 -21.82
C HIS A 137 5.20 -2.22 -20.65
N LEU A 138 4.14 -1.85 -19.93
CA LEU A 138 3.54 -2.63 -18.82
C LEU A 138 2.73 -3.86 -19.32
N SER A 139 3.15 -4.54 -20.39
CA SER A 139 2.41 -5.66 -20.98
C SER A 139 2.60 -7.00 -20.28
N ASP A 140 3.50 -7.12 -19.30
CA ASP A 140 4.00 -8.44 -18.88
C ASP A 140 3.58 -8.89 -17.47
N ILE A 141 2.70 -8.14 -16.78
CA ILE A 141 2.08 -8.64 -15.55
C ILE A 141 0.87 -9.51 -15.93
N ARG A 142 1.10 -10.81 -16.13
CA ARG A 142 0.02 -11.81 -16.09
C ARG A 142 -0.28 -12.17 -14.65
N LEU A 143 -1.53 -11.96 -14.24
CA LEU A 143 -2.16 -12.59 -13.06
C LEU A 143 -2.25 -14.11 -13.25
#